data_AF-A0A931KJ05-F1
#
_entry.id   AF-A0A931KJ05-F1
#
_cell.length_a   1.000
_cell.length_b   1.000
_cell.length_c   1.000
_cell.angle_alpha   90.00
_cell.angle_beta   90.00
_cell.angle_gamma   90.00
#
_symmetry.space_group_name_H-M   'P 1'
#
loop_
_entity.id
_entity.type
_entity.pdbx_description
1 polymer ?
#
loop_
_entity_poly.entity_id
_entity_poly.type
_entity_poly.pdbx_seq_one_letter_code
_entity_poly.pdbx_strand_id
1 'polypeptide(L)'
;MYRSQYDREAAWARRRTGNFGVFLSSSTEPFPPQEKRYGVTASVLTAMIEAPPDRLILQTHGTGVLDVLATLRELNDRCELRVHMSIESDMDRLPGLPGPFASVKARIEAIGTIRAAGIFSVVTVSPLLPVRDPHGFFRRLAEVADAVVLDHFIGGDGSANGSRTHRTALPEAMRSVAPESVRIEYRNAMAEIASEFFPGRVGIGPDGFAGRYSIDRSLTNPETGQAVT
;
A
#
# COMPACT_ATOMS: atom_id res chain seq x y z
N MET A 1 8.14 11.28 -22.18
CA MET A 1 9.16 11.02 -21.14
C MET A 1 9.36 9.53 -20.86
N TYR A 2 8.29 8.74 -20.65
CA TYR A 2 8.40 7.28 -20.46
C TYR A 2 9.00 6.57 -21.68
N ARG A 3 8.33 6.65 -22.85
CA ARG A 3 8.77 5.98 -24.10
C ARG A 3 10.23 6.27 -24.46
N SER A 4 10.65 7.53 -24.36
CA SER A 4 12.00 7.97 -24.70
C SER A 4 13.11 7.41 -23.79
N GLN A 5 12.75 6.92 -22.59
CA GLN A 5 13.70 6.35 -21.64
C GLN A 5 13.56 4.83 -21.50
N TYR A 6 12.46 4.24 -21.99
CA TYR A 6 12.10 2.84 -21.77
C TYR A 6 13.26 1.87 -22.06
N ASP A 7 13.82 1.87 -23.27
CA ASP A 7 14.84 0.88 -23.65
C ASP A 7 16.08 0.94 -22.75
N ARG A 8 16.50 2.16 -22.38
CA ARG A 8 17.65 2.37 -21.50
C ARG A 8 17.38 1.86 -20.10
N GLU A 9 16.26 2.27 -19.50
CA GLU A 9 15.91 1.91 -18.12
C GLU A 9 15.59 0.42 -18.00
N ALA A 10 14.85 -0.14 -18.96
CA ALA A 10 14.50 -1.56 -18.98
C ALA A 10 15.75 -2.44 -19.13
N ALA A 11 16.66 -2.10 -20.04
CA ALA A 11 17.91 -2.83 -20.20
C ALA A 11 18.80 -2.74 -18.96
N TRP A 12 18.87 -1.58 -18.32
CA TRP A 12 19.60 -1.41 -17.07
C TRP A 12 19.01 -2.25 -15.92
N ALA A 13 17.68 -2.16 -15.71
CA ALA A 13 17.00 -2.86 -14.62
C ALA A 13 17.11 -4.38 -14.79
N ARG A 14 16.82 -4.91 -15.99
CA ARG A 14 16.92 -6.35 -16.26
C ARG A 14 18.34 -6.88 -16.04
N ARG A 15 19.39 -6.12 -16.37
CA ARG A 15 20.79 -6.51 -16.04
C ARG A 15 21.07 -6.51 -14.54
N ARG A 16 20.48 -5.58 -13.78
CA ARG A 16 20.82 -5.36 -12.37
C ARG A 16 20.03 -6.24 -11.41
N THR A 17 18.76 -6.48 -11.71
CA THR A 17 17.77 -7.13 -10.83
C THR A 17 17.00 -8.27 -11.51
N GLY A 18 17.21 -8.50 -12.81
CA GLY A 18 16.48 -9.52 -13.58
C GLY A 18 15.07 -9.12 -14.01
N ASN A 19 14.60 -7.92 -13.65
CA ASN A 19 13.24 -7.46 -13.90
C ASN A 19 13.21 -5.92 -14.03
N PHE A 20 12.49 -5.40 -15.03
CA PHE A 20 12.13 -3.99 -15.12
C PHE A 20 10.78 -3.72 -14.43
N GLY A 21 10.84 -3.38 -13.14
CA GLY A 21 9.68 -3.03 -12.33
C GLY A 21 9.49 -1.51 -12.22
N VAL A 22 8.24 -1.05 -12.34
CA VAL A 22 7.84 0.34 -12.10
C VAL A 22 6.94 0.38 -10.87
N PHE A 23 7.30 1.23 -9.90
CA PHE A 23 6.41 1.63 -8.81
C PHE A 23 5.89 3.04 -9.12
N LEU A 24 4.65 3.12 -9.57
CA LEU A 24 3.95 4.37 -9.82
C LEU A 24 3.31 4.85 -8.52
N SER A 25 3.69 6.06 -8.08
CA SER A 25 3.25 6.70 -6.83
C SER A 25 3.83 6.09 -5.54
N SER A 26 5.13 6.27 -5.31
CA SER A 26 5.71 5.96 -3.99
C SER A 26 5.46 7.05 -2.94
N SER A 27 5.19 8.30 -3.36
CA SER A 27 4.99 9.44 -2.44
C SER A 27 4.01 10.51 -2.93
N THR A 28 3.43 10.35 -4.13
CA THR A 28 2.63 11.39 -4.79
C THR A 28 1.34 10.81 -5.35
N GLU A 29 0.17 11.35 -5.01
CA GLU A 29 -1.11 10.86 -5.54
C GLU A 29 -1.13 10.89 -7.09
N PRO A 30 -1.35 9.75 -7.79
CA PRO A 30 -1.33 9.71 -9.25
C PRO A 30 -2.64 10.19 -9.88
N PHE A 31 -3.75 10.24 -9.12
CA PHE A 31 -5.05 10.73 -9.60
C PHE A 31 -5.57 11.91 -8.76
N PRO A 32 -4.82 13.02 -8.64
CA PRO A 32 -5.33 14.20 -7.99
C PRO A 32 -6.49 14.79 -8.83
N PRO A 33 -7.32 15.69 -8.29
CA PRO A 33 -8.44 16.27 -9.04
C PRO A 33 -8.07 16.86 -10.41
N GLN A 34 -6.84 17.36 -10.55
CA GLN A 34 -6.28 17.92 -11.78
C GLN A 34 -6.03 16.87 -12.87
N GLU A 35 -5.94 15.58 -12.53
CA GLU A 35 -5.70 14.49 -13.50
C GLU A 35 -6.83 14.43 -14.54
N LYS A 36 -8.08 14.74 -14.17
CA LYS A 36 -9.20 14.82 -15.11
C LYS A 36 -8.99 15.85 -16.22
N ARG A 37 -8.22 16.90 -15.95
CA ARG A 37 -7.91 17.95 -16.92
C ARG A 37 -6.66 17.64 -17.74
N TYR A 38 -5.61 17.14 -17.10
CA TYR A 38 -4.30 17.01 -17.73
C TYR A 38 -3.97 15.61 -18.25
N GLY A 39 -4.61 14.57 -17.70
CA GLY A 39 -4.46 13.18 -18.15
C GLY A 39 -3.02 12.68 -18.13
N VAL A 40 -2.20 13.17 -17.20
CA VAL A 40 -0.75 12.88 -17.20
C VAL A 40 -0.55 11.41 -16.88
N THR A 41 -1.13 10.94 -15.78
CA THR A 41 -1.05 9.53 -15.37
C THR A 41 -1.69 8.63 -16.42
N ALA A 42 -2.88 8.98 -16.92
CA ALA A 42 -3.55 8.23 -17.99
C ALA A 42 -2.66 8.09 -19.24
N SER A 43 -1.98 9.17 -19.66
CA SER A 43 -1.08 9.14 -20.82
C SER A 43 0.15 8.24 -20.60
N VAL A 44 0.67 8.19 -19.37
CA VAL A 44 1.80 7.31 -19.01
C VAL A 44 1.36 5.86 -19.01
N LEU A 45 0.20 5.54 -18.42
CA LEU A 45 -0.37 4.19 -18.43
C LEU A 45 -0.63 3.70 -19.86
N THR A 46 -1.17 4.56 -20.74
CA THR A 46 -1.33 4.22 -22.16
C THR A 46 0.01 3.99 -22.85
N ALA A 47 1.05 4.77 -22.55
CA ALA A 47 2.38 4.53 -23.09
C ALA A 47 2.99 3.20 -22.60
N MET A 48 2.65 2.75 -21.40
CA MET A 48 3.06 1.44 -20.87
C MET A 48 2.35 0.28 -21.58
N ILE A 49 1.19 0.48 -22.20
CA ILE A 49 0.55 -0.59 -23.00
C ILE A 49 1.43 -0.97 -24.21
N GLU A 50 2.01 0.04 -24.86
CA GLU A 50 2.90 -0.16 -26.02
C GLU A 50 4.27 -0.72 -25.62
N ALA A 51 4.79 -0.27 -24.48
CA ALA A 51 6.08 -0.68 -23.94
C ALA A 51 5.92 -1.07 -22.47
N PRO A 52 5.42 -2.29 -22.17
CA PRO A 52 5.09 -2.67 -20.80
C PRO A 52 6.35 -2.89 -19.95
N PRO A 53 6.33 -2.46 -18.67
CA PRO A 53 7.30 -2.97 -17.71
C PRO A 53 7.06 -4.46 -17.48
N ASP A 54 8.03 -5.16 -16.90
CA ASP A 54 7.80 -6.56 -16.50
C ASP A 54 6.83 -6.62 -15.30
N ARG A 55 6.88 -5.60 -14.44
CA ARG A 55 5.99 -5.42 -13.29
C ARG A 55 5.57 -3.96 -13.13
N LEU A 56 4.29 -3.73 -12.83
CA LEU A 56 3.75 -2.44 -12.45
C LEU A 56 3.05 -2.53 -11.09
N ILE A 57 3.50 -1.71 -10.14
CA ILE A 57 2.77 -1.43 -8.89
C ILE A 57 2.22 -0.02 -9.02
N LEU A 58 0.91 0.15 -8.93
CA LEU A 58 0.25 1.45 -8.89
C LEU A 58 -0.36 1.65 -7.52
N GLN A 59 0.09 2.67 -6.79
CA GLN A 59 -0.48 3.01 -5.48
C GLN A 59 -1.29 4.31 -5.55
N THR A 60 -2.44 4.37 -4.86
CA THR A 60 -3.27 5.57 -4.80
C THR A 60 -3.99 5.68 -3.45
N HIS A 61 -4.32 6.90 -3.06
CA HIS A 61 -5.17 7.23 -1.91
C HIS A 61 -6.54 7.76 -2.36
N GLY A 62 -6.91 7.63 -3.64
CA GLY A 62 -8.14 8.17 -4.21
C GLY A 62 -8.87 7.23 -5.15
N THR A 63 -10.10 7.59 -5.51
CA THR A 63 -10.97 6.78 -6.39
C THR A 63 -10.80 7.09 -7.88
N GLY A 64 -9.97 8.09 -8.24
CA GLY A 64 -9.72 8.49 -9.63
C GLY A 64 -9.07 7.39 -10.47
N VAL A 65 -8.46 6.38 -9.84
CA VAL A 65 -7.95 5.17 -10.50
C VAL A 65 -9.04 4.42 -11.28
N LEU A 66 -10.31 4.54 -10.88
CA LEU A 66 -11.42 3.90 -11.60
C LEU A 66 -11.65 4.50 -12.99
N ASP A 67 -11.28 5.77 -13.20
CA ASP A 67 -11.40 6.44 -14.49
C ASP A 67 -10.49 5.80 -15.55
N VAL A 68 -9.45 5.05 -15.13
CA VAL A 68 -8.50 4.35 -16.01
C VAL A 68 -8.61 2.82 -15.92
N LEU A 69 -9.72 2.29 -15.38
CA LEU A 69 -9.89 0.84 -15.16
C LEU A 69 -9.71 0.01 -16.45
N ALA A 70 -10.22 0.50 -17.58
CA ALA A 70 -10.04 -0.19 -18.87
C ALA A 70 -8.56 -0.31 -19.26
N THR A 71 -7.79 0.77 -19.10
CA THR A 71 -6.33 0.80 -19.33
C THR A 71 -5.60 -0.16 -18.38
N LEU A 72 -6.01 -0.21 -17.11
CA LEU A 72 -5.42 -1.13 -16.14
C LEU A 72 -5.69 -2.59 -16.48
N ARG A 73 -6.87 -2.92 -17.00
CA ARG A 73 -7.16 -4.29 -17.47
C ARG A 73 -6.26 -4.69 -18.63
N GLU A 74 -6.07 -3.80 -19.60
CA GLU A 74 -5.15 -4.07 -20.71
C GLU A 74 -3.69 -4.22 -20.24
N LEU A 75 -3.25 -3.41 -19.27
CA LEU A 75 -1.92 -3.57 -18.67
C LEU A 75 -1.78 -4.87 -17.89
N ASN A 76 -2.84 -5.33 -17.22
CA ASN A 76 -2.86 -6.59 -16.47
C ASN A 76 -2.60 -7.81 -17.38
N ASP A 77 -3.01 -7.73 -18.65
CA ASP A 77 -2.75 -8.79 -19.64
C ASP A 77 -1.32 -8.74 -20.20
N ARG A 78 -0.58 -7.65 -19.95
CA ARG A 78 0.74 -7.37 -20.55
C ARG A 78 1.89 -7.37 -19.55
N CYS A 79 1.63 -7.20 -18.27
CA CYS A 79 2.65 -7.17 -17.22
C CYS A 79 2.11 -7.70 -15.87
N GLU A 80 3.00 -7.99 -14.93
CA GLU A 80 2.59 -8.27 -13.55
C GLU A 80 2.07 -6.97 -12.91
N LEU A 81 0.75 -6.76 -12.96
CA LEU A 81 0.09 -5.58 -12.39
C LEU A 81 -0.43 -5.86 -10.97
N ARG A 82 -0.12 -4.93 -10.06
CA ARG A 82 -0.77 -4.82 -8.74
C ARG A 82 -1.26 -3.40 -8.52
N VAL A 83 -2.49 -3.28 -8.02
CA VAL A 83 -3.03 -2.01 -7.56
C VAL A 83 -3.04 -1.99 -6.04
N HIS A 84 -2.40 -0.98 -5.47
CA HIS A 84 -2.37 -0.71 -4.04
C HIS A 84 -3.32 0.45 -3.74
N MET A 85 -4.33 0.21 -2.90
CA MET A 85 -5.20 1.25 -2.37
C MET A 85 -4.81 1.53 -0.93
N SER A 86 -4.39 2.75 -0.64
CA SER A 86 -4.10 3.15 0.73
C SER A 86 -5.38 3.35 1.52
N ILE A 87 -5.50 2.62 2.63
CA ILE A 87 -6.59 2.70 3.61
C ILE A 87 -5.95 2.53 4.98
N GLU A 88 -5.65 3.64 5.62
CA GLU A 88 -4.74 3.71 6.77
C GLU A 88 -5.40 3.33 8.10
N SER A 89 -6.73 3.42 8.17
CA SER A 89 -7.58 2.98 9.28
C SER A 89 -9.05 2.83 8.85
N ASP A 90 -9.92 2.53 9.80
CA ASP A 90 -11.37 2.58 9.67
C ASP A 90 -11.98 3.99 9.88
N MET A 91 -11.16 5.05 9.89
CA MET A 91 -11.59 6.44 10.04
C MET A 91 -11.22 7.28 8.82
N ASP A 92 -12.12 8.18 8.40
CA ASP A 92 -11.86 9.12 7.31
C ASP A 92 -10.79 10.17 7.65
N ARG A 93 -10.63 10.48 8.94
CA ARG A 93 -9.66 11.46 9.44
C ARG A 93 -9.30 11.18 10.89
N LEU A 94 -8.07 11.54 11.26
CA LEU A 94 -7.68 11.66 12.65
C LEU A 94 -8.03 13.04 13.21
N PRO A 95 -8.21 13.17 14.54
CA PRO A 95 -8.41 14.47 15.18
C PRO A 95 -7.30 15.46 14.81
N GLY A 96 -7.67 16.66 14.37
CA GLY A 96 -6.73 17.74 14.06
C GLY A 96 -5.92 17.57 12.77
N LEU A 97 -6.15 16.53 11.96
CA LEU A 97 -5.46 16.31 10.70
C LEU A 97 -6.41 16.28 9.50
N PRO A 98 -5.97 16.74 8.32
CA PRO A 98 -6.75 16.55 7.10
C PRO A 98 -6.85 15.06 6.76
N GLY A 99 -7.99 14.65 6.22
CA GLY A 99 -8.18 13.30 5.67
C GLY A 99 -7.83 13.25 4.17
N PRO A 100 -7.74 12.03 3.59
CA PRO A 100 -7.60 11.84 2.15
C PRO A 100 -8.78 12.43 1.35
N PHE A 101 -8.61 12.56 0.03
CA PHE A 101 -9.65 13.11 -0.87
C PHE A 101 -10.91 12.22 -1.00
N ALA A 102 -10.84 10.97 -0.55
CA ALA A 102 -11.93 10.01 -0.58
C ALA A 102 -12.12 9.35 0.78
N SER A 103 -13.37 9.05 1.13
CA SER A 103 -13.69 8.33 2.38
C SER A 103 -13.12 6.91 2.36
N VAL A 104 -12.91 6.33 3.53
CA VAL A 104 -12.55 4.91 3.72
C VAL A 104 -13.54 4.02 2.95
N LYS A 105 -14.84 4.28 3.08
CA LYS A 105 -15.88 3.53 2.36
C LYS A 105 -15.66 3.58 0.84
N ALA A 106 -15.47 4.77 0.28
CA ALA A 106 -15.29 4.92 -1.16
C ALA A 106 -14.01 4.23 -1.67
N ARG A 107 -12.94 4.23 -0.87
CA ARG A 107 -11.68 3.54 -1.20
C ARG A 107 -11.83 2.02 -1.13
N ILE A 108 -12.56 1.49 -0.14
CA ILE A 108 -12.93 0.05 -0.05
C ILE A 108 -13.74 -0.38 -1.27
N GLU A 109 -14.74 0.41 -1.67
CA GLU A 109 -15.57 0.12 -2.85
C GLU A 109 -14.74 0.18 -4.15
N ALA A 110 -13.83 1.14 -4.27
CA ALA A 110 -12.96 1.28 -5.43
C ALA A 110 -12.01 0.10 -5.58
N ILE A 111 -11.32 -0.32 -4.51
CA ILE A 111 -10.41 -1.47 -4.60
C ILE A 111 -11.17 -2.78 -4.85
N GLY A 112 -12.39 -2.93 -4.30
CA GLY A 112 -13.27 -4.05 -4.62
C GLY A 112 -13.68 -4.09 -6.10
N THR A 113 -13.94 -2.92 -6.71
CA THR A 113 -14.23 -2.82 -8.15
C THR A 113 -13.03 -3.23 -9.00
N ILE A 114 -11.81 -2.84 -8.60
CA ILE A 114 -10.57 -3.21 -9.28
C ILE A 114 -10.31 -4.71 -9.15
N ARG A 115 -10.50 -5.28 -7.96
CA ARG A 115 -10.41 -6.73 -7.73
C ARG A 115 -11.41 -7.50 -8.57
N ALA A 116 -12.67 -7.06 -8.63
CA ALA A 116 -13.71 -7.67 -9.44
C ALA A 116 -13.40 -7.63 -10.95
N ALA A 117 -12.54 -6.72 -11.39
CA ALA A 117 -12.04 -6.67 -12.77
C ALA A 117 -10.88 -7.65 -13.05
N GLY A 118 -10.45 -8.45 -12.05
CA GLY A 118 -9.40 -9.46 -12.18
C GLY A 118 -7.99 -8.94 -11.91
N ILE A 119 -7.84 -7.73 -11.36
CA ILE A 119 -6.54 -7.11 -11.08
C ILE A 119 -6.16 -7.40 -9.62
N PHE A 120 -4.95 -7.90 -9.40
CA PHE A 120 -4.47 -8.22 -8.04
C PHE A 120 -4.43 -6.95 -7.18
N SER A 121 -5.23 -6.99 -6.12
CA SER A 121 -5.61 -5.80 -5.36
C SER A 121 -5.09 -5.89 -3.94
N VAL A 122 -4.34 -4.88 -3.52
CA VAL A 122 -3.70 -4.83 -2.20
C VAL A 122 -4.21 -3.61 -1.46
N VAL A 123 -4.59 -3.78 -0.20
CA VAL A 123 -4.83 -2.65 0.69
C VAL A 123 -3.56 -2.34 1.47
N THR A 124 -3.11 -1.09 1.42
CA THR A 124 -1.93 -0.63 2.15
C THR A 124 -2.37 0.20 3.36
N VAL A 125 -2.15 -0.35 4.55
CA VAL A 125 -2.41 0.29 5.83
C VAL A 125 -1.11 0.96 6.28
N SER A 126 -0.77 2.06 5.60
CA SER A 126 0.55 2.71 5.67
C SER A 126 0.45 4.25 5.53
N PRO A 127 0.81 5.03 6.56
CA PRO A 127 1.15 4.54 7.89
C PRO A 127 -0.08 3.90 8.55
N LEU A 128 0.14 2.88 9.37
CA LEU A 128 -0.88 2.25 10.19
C LEU A 128 -1.36 3.26 11.24
N LEU A 129 -2.59 3.72 11.08
CA LEU A 129 -3.26 4.62 12.03
C LEU A 129 -4.06 3.80 13.06
N PRO A 130 -4.49 4.40 14.19
CA PRO A 130 -5.43 3.78 15.10
C PRO A 130 -6.64 3.19 14.36
N VAL A 131 -7.05 1.97 14.70
CA VAL A 131 -8.22 1.29 14.13
C VAL A 131 -9.18 1.01 15.27
N ARG A 132 -10.44 1.47 15.17
CA ARG A 132 -11.42 1.34 16.25
C ARG A 132 -11.97 -0.07 16.39
N ASP A 133 -12.20 -0.73 15.27
CA ASP A 133 -12.66 -2.12 15.19
C ASP A 133 -11.72 -2.92 14.28
N PRO A 134 -10.57 -3.42 14.79
CA PRO A 134 -9.59 -4.14 13.99
C PRO A 134 -10.16 -5.37 13.27
N HIS A 135 -10.91 -6.24 13.97
CA HIS A 135 -11.47 -7.44 13.38
C HIS A 135 -12.50 -7.09 12.29
N GLY A 136 -13.42 -6.16 12.55
CA GLY A 136 -14.37 -5.74 11.53
C GLY A 136 -13.71 -5.00 10.37
N PHE A 137 -12.65 -4.24 10.60
CA PHE A 137 -11.86 -3.58 9.56
C PHE A 137 -11.21 -4.61 8.64
N PHE A 138 -10.39 -5.52 9.16
CA PHE A 138 -9.70 -6.51 8.33
C PHE A 138 -10.65 -7.50 7.66
N ARG A 139 -11.77 -7.87 8.31
CA ARG A 139 -12.84 -8.64 7.68
C ARG A 139 -13.39 -7.95 6.43
N ARG A 140 -13.74 -6.65 6.53
CA ARG A 140 -14.24 -5.88 5.37
C ARG A 140 -13.20 -5.76 4.27
N LEU A 141 -11.92 -5.59 4.62
CA LEU A 141 -10.85 -5.53 3.62
C LEU A 141 -10.67 -6.88 2.90
N ALA A 142 -10.78 -8.00 3.60
CA ALA A 142 -10.63 -9.34 3.02
C ALA A 142 -11.74 -9.70 2.02
N GLU A 143 -12.90 -9.04 2.10
CA GLU A 143 -13.98 -9.17 1.12
C GLU A 143 -13.60 -8.52 -0.24
N VAL A 144 -12.71 -7.52 -0.24
CA VAL A 144 -12.44 -6.66 -1.41
C VAL A 144 -10.98 -6.62 -1.87
N ALA A 145 -10.05 -7.29 -1.18
CA ALA A 145 -8.63 -7.28 -1.49
C ALA A 145 -8.01 -8.68 -1.41
N ASP A 146 -6.93 -8.90 -2.17
CA ASP A 146 -6.21 -10.18 -2.23
C ASP A 146 -5.06 -10.25 -1.19
N ALA A 147 -4.58 -9.09 -0.73
CA ALA A 147 -3.57 -8.98 0.31
C ALA A 147 -3.68 -7.64 1.06
N VAL A 148 -3.05 -7.59 2.23
CA VAL A 148 -2.90 -6.37 3.02
C VAL A 148 -1.42 -6.14 3.34
N VAL A 149 -0.99 -4.89 3.33
CA VAL A 149 0.35 -4.47 3.77
C VAL A 149 0.21 -3.53 4.94
N LEU A 150 0.90 -3.82 6.03
CA LEU A 150 0.95 -2.95 7.20
C LEU A 150 2.34 -2.32 7.30
N ASP A 151 2.38 -1.00 7.47
CA ASP A 151 3.61 -0.30 7.74
C ASP A 151 3.40 0.75 8.82
N HIS A 152 4.32 0.81 9.78
CA HIS A 152 4.22 1.78 10.87
C HIS A 152 5.17 2.93 10.58
N PHE A 153 4.87 4.14 11.04
CA PHE A 153 5.78 5.27 10.79
C PHE A 153 7.17 5.05 11.42
N ILE A 154 7.27 4.25 12.48
CA ILE A 154 8.54 3.73 13.01
C ILE A 154 9.06 2.65 12.04
N GLY A 155 10.14 2.98 11.33
CA GLY A 155 10.72 2.14 10.29
C GLY A 155 10.13 2.36 8.89
N GLY A 156 8.93 2.94 8.79
CA GLY A 156 8.24 3.23 7.52
C GLY A 156 8.41 4.67 6.99
N ASP A 157 8.82 5.63 7.82
CA ASP A 157 8.99 7.04 7.38
C ASP A 157 10.31 7.33 6.64
N GLY A 158 11.09 6.28 6.36
CA GLY A 158 12.43 6.36 5.78
C GLY A 158 13.53 6.71 6.78
N SER A 159 13.23 6.75 8.08
CA SER A 159 14.22 6.78 9.17
C SER A 159 14.12 5.51 10.01
N ALA A 160 15.23 5.11 10.64
CA ALA A 160 15.30 3.86 11.41
C ALA A 160 14.33 3.83 12.61
N ASN A 161 13.95 4.98 13.16
CA ASN A 161 13.19 5.10 14.40
C ASN A 161 11.93 5.97 14.29
N GLY A 162 11.50 6.35 13.08
CA GLY A 162 10.32 7.21 12.91
C GLY A 162 10.55 8.69 13.22
N SER A 163 11.80 9.14 13.31
CA SER A 163 12.17 10.51 13.71
C SER A 163 11.59 11.61 12.84
N ARG A 164 11.29 11.36 11.56
CA ARG A 164 10.69 12.37 10.68
C ARG A 164 9.22 12.57 11.07
N THR A 165 8.49 11.48 11.24
CA THR A 165 7.08 11.52 11.65
C THR A 165 6.91 12.01 13.08
N HIS A 166 7.85 11.69 13.99
CA HIS A 166 7.84 12.19 15.37
C HIS A 166 7.85 13.72 15.50
N ARG A 167 8.30 14.44 14.46
CA ARG A 167 8.32 15.90 14.41
C ARG A 167 7.03 16.52 13.85
N THR A 168 6.06 15.69 13.47
CA THR A 168 4.77 16.14 12.93
C THR A 168 3.68 16.06 13.99
N ALA A 169 2.46 16.51 13.65
CA ALA A 169 1.29 16.35 14.51
C ALA A 169 0.73 14.91 14.53
N LEU A 170 1.21 14.01 13.66
CA LEU A 170 0.65 12.67 13.50
C LEU A 170 0.70 11.81 14.78
N PRO A 171 1.84 11.67 15.48
CA PRO A 171 1.90 10.84 16.68
C PRO A 171 0.94 11.31 17.78
N GLU A 172 0.76 12.62 17.94
CA GLU A 172 -0.16 13.15 18.94
C GLU A 172 -1.62 12.88 18.56
N ALA A 173 -1.98 13.09 17.30
CA ALA A 173 -3.31 12.76 16.78
C ALA A 173 -3.62 11.26 16.95
N MET A 174 -2.65 10.39 16.67
CA MET A 174 -2.77 8.94 16.89
C MET A 174 -2.96 8.60 18.37
N ARG A 175 -2.08 9.12 19.25
CA ARG A 175 -2.13 8.89 20.70
C ARG A 175 -3.45 9.34 21.33
N SER A 176 -4.05 10.40 20.81
CA SER A 176 -5.35 10.90 21.28
C SER A 176 -6.52 9.94 21.03
N VAL A 177 -6.37 9.03 20.06
CA VAL A 177 -7.38 8.00 19.73
C VAL A 177 -7.05 6.68 20.41
N ALA A 178 -5.79 6.25 20.33
CA ALA A 178 -5.29 4.99 20.89
C ALA A 178 -3.84 5.18 21.36
N PRO A 179 -3.55 5.31 22.66
CA PRO A 179 -2.22 5.62 23.16
C PRO A 179 -1.11 4.63 22.74
N GLU A 180 -1.47 3.36 22.54
CA GLU A 180 -0.58 2.29 22.09
C GLU A 180 -0.19 2.40 20.61
N SER A 181 -0.99 3.11 19.80
CA SER A 181 -0.81 3.13 18.34
C SER A 181 0.46 3.82 17.87
N VAL A 182 1.17 4.52 18.75
CA VAL A 182 2.45 5.19 18.43
C VAL A 182 3.65 4.29 18.67
N ARG A 183 3.44 3.02 19.04
CA ARG A 183 4.49 2.04 19.33
C ARG A 183 4.51 0.96 18.25
N ILE A 184 5.70 0.39 17.99
CA ILE A 184 5.86 -0.61 16.92
C ILE A 184 5.08 -1.90 17.20
N GLU A 185 4.86 -2.23 18.48
CA GLU A 185 4.10 -3.39 18.93
C GLU A 185 2.64 -3.32 18.44
N TYR A 186 2.08 -2.12 18.27
CA TYR A 186 0.74 -1.96 17.71
C TYR A 186 0.65 -2.52 16.29
N ARG A 187 1.68 -2.33 15.46
CA ARG A 187 1.73 -2.93 14.12
C ARG A 187 1.75 -4.45 14.17
N ASN A 188 2.50 -5.03 15.11
CA ASN A 188 2.59 -6.48 15.25
C ASN A 188 1.22 -7.05 15.66
N ALA A 189 0.54 -6.43 16.63
CA ALA A 189 -0.81 -6.82 17.03
C ALA A 189 -1.82 -6.71 15.86
N MET A 190 -1.76 -5.61 15.08
CA MET A 190 -2.63 -5.47 13.90
C MET A 190 -2.32 -6.50 12.81
N ALA A 191 -1.05 -6.88 12.64
CA ALA A 191 -0.65 -7.90 11.67
C ALA A 191 -1.11 -9.32 12.06
N GLU A 192 -1.13 -9.62 13.36
CA GLU A 192 -1.70 -10.86 13.89
C GLU A 192 -3.19 -10.94 13.59
N ILE A 193 -3.96 -9.89 13.92
CA ILE A 193 -5.40 -9.82 13.63
C ILE A 193 -5.63 -9.90 12.11
N ALA A 194 -4.85 -9.17 11.30
CA ALA A 194 -4.96 -9.21 9.85
C ALA A 194 -4.74 -10.62 9.29
N SER A 195 -3.86 -11.42 9.90
CA SER A 195 -3.55 -12.79 9.46
C SER A 195 -4.70 -13.77 9.64
N GLU A 196 -5.63 -13.49 10.55
CA GLU A 196 -6.87 -14.27 10.70
C GLU A 196 -7.75 -14.17 9.45
N PHE A 197 -7.72 -13.03 8.76
CA PHE A 197 -8.54 -12.74 7.58
C PHE A 197 -7.77 -12.86 6.26
N PHE A 198 -6.45 -12.71 6.29
CA PHE A 198 -5.55 -12.79 5.13
C PHE A 198 -4.48 -13.88 5.32
N PRO A 199 -4.85 -15.17 5.37
CA PRO A 199 -3.89 -16.25 5.63
C PRO A 199 -2.80 -16.30 4.55
N GLY A 200 -1.55 -16.04 4.95
CA GLY A 200 -0.39 -15.99 4.05
C GLY A 200 -0.38 -14.77 3.10
N ARG A 201 -1.22 -13.77 3.36
CA ARG A 201 -1.44 -12.58 2.51
C ARG A 201 -1.26 -11.25 3.29
N VAL A 202 -0.44 -11.26 4.35
CA VAL A 202 -0.10 -10.07 5.16
C VAL A 202 1.37 -9.68 4.96
N GLY A 203 1.62 -8.56 4.29
CA GLY A 203 2.95 -7.99 4.11
C GLY A 203 3.30 -6.95 5.18
N ILE A 204 4.60 -6.82 5.50
CA ILE A 204 5.10 -5.80 6.44
C ILE A 204 6.09 -4.88 5.74
N GLY A 205 5.88 -3.57 5.85
CA GLY A 205 6.82 -2.55 5.38
C GLY A 205 7.29 -2.76 3.93
N PRO A 206 8.56 -2.43 3.61
CA PRO A 206 9.10 -2.53 2.25
C PRO A 206 8.96 -3.92 1.61
N ASP A 207 9.02 -4.98 2.41
CA ASP A 207 8.86 -6.36 1.93
C ASP A 207 7.43 -6.63 1.48
N GLY A 208 6.45 -6.17 2.26
CA GLY A 208 5.04 -6.22 1.91
C GLY A 208 4.74 -5.47 0.61
N PHE A 209 5.25 -4.25 0.46
CA PHE A 209 5.13 -3.48 -0.79
C PHE A 209 5.77 -4.22 -1.98
N ALA A 210 6.89 -4.92 -1.77
CA ALA A 210 7.54 -5.74 -2.80
C ALA A 210 6.76 -7.01 -3.17
N GLY A 211 5.72 -7.39 -2.42
CA GLY A 211 4.88 -8.58 -2.67
C GLY A 211 5.23 -9.79 -1.82
N ARG A 212 5.99 -9.61 -0.73
CA ARG A 212 6.27 -10.67 0.26
C ARG A 212 5.25 -10.57 1.40
N TYR A 213 4.32 -11.52 1.44
CA TYR A 213 3.14 -11.49 2.33
C TYR A 213 3.12 -12.55 3.44
N SER A 214 4.22 -13.26 3.64
CA SER A 214 4.38 -14.15 4.78
C SER A 214 5.00 -13.36 5.93
N ILE A 215 4.31 -13.28 7.05
CA ILE A 215 4.89 -12.78 8.30
C ILE A 215 5.95 -13.80 8.75
N ASP A 216 7.19 -13.36 8.88
CA ASP A 216 8.20 -14.15 9.58
C ASP A 216 7.83 -14.21 11.07
N ARG A 217 7.37 -15.38 11.52
CA ARG A 217 7.00 -15.62 12.93
C ARG A 217 8.19 -15.51 13.90
N SER A 218 9.42 -15.40 13.39
CA SER A 218 10.60 -15.10 14.22
C SER A 218 10.61 -13.66 14.75
N LEU A 219 9.90 -12.73 14.10
CA LEU A 219 9.79 -11.32 14.51
C LEU A 219 8.69 -11.07 15.56
N THR A 220 7.91 -12.09 15.91
CA THR A 220 6.76 -12.01 16.83
C THR A 220 7.00 -12.70 18.17
N ASN A 221 8.18 -13.29 18.41
CA ASN A 221 8.45 -13.99 19.67
C ASN A 221 9.73 -13.47 20.37
N PRO A 222 9.63 -12.67 21.45
CA PRO A 222 10.77 -12.35 22.29
C PRO A 222 11.14 -13.47 23.29
N GLU A 223 10.44 -14.60 23.31
CA GLU A 223 10.74 -15.71 24.23
C GLU A 223 11.27 -16.96 23.52
N THR A 224 12.58 -17.00 23.29
CA THR A 224 13.39 -18.21 23.49
C THR A 224 14.84 -17.81 23.80
N GLY A 225 15.02 -17.25 24.99
CA GLY A 225 16.30 -17.26 25.68
C GLY A 225 16.33 -18.41 26.69
N GLN A 226 16.28 -19.67 26.23
CA GLN A 226 16.64 -20.79 27.10
C GLN A 226 18.16 -20.85 27.17
N ALA A 227 18.70 -20.41 28.31
CA ALA A 227 20.07 -20.70 28.69
C ALA A 227 20.22 -22.21 28.88
N VAL A 228 21.11 -22.80 28.11
CA VAL A 228 21.65 -24.14 28.34
C VAL A 228 22.55 -24.05 29.56
N THR A 229 22.16 -24.67 30.66
CA THR A 229 23.04 -25.33 31.64
C THR A 229 22.22 -26.30 32.47
#